data_AF-A0A2R5L788-F1
#
_entry.id   AF-A0A2R5L788-F1
#
_cell.length_a   1.000
_cell.length_b   1.000
_cell.length_c   1.000
_cell.angle_alpha   90.00
_cell.angle_beta   90.00
_cell.angle_gamma   90.00
#
_symmetry.space_group_name_H-M   'P 1'
#
loop_
_entity.id
_entity.type
_entity.pdbx_description
1 polymer ?
#
loop_
_entity_poly.entity_id
_entity_poly.type
_entity_poly.pdbx_seq_one_letter_code
_entity_poly.pdbx_strand_id
1 'polypeptide(L)'
;YEEMWQQLQDPLIPVRGHAFISLRKLVEQRDAETLKNRDVLLETCHAAIQEGDSYIYLSAIQALAALADENTDAVLHVVANEMVSEKLSIEARLNLGEVLLRTCRNLGEMAPKYRNLLVNCFFCATKDPDPIVRASGASNLGDLCGKLGYSFTSIAQEVLTCLRSLMKTDPENSVRRAAVLAVASLVKGMGSKLFAVIPEELRALHRELKQLYGHTSDDIARLQAQLAIEELNRVTREFLTPQPTLEKAVRVLDFPH
;
A
#
# COMPACT_ATOMS: atom_id res chain seq x y z
N TYR A 1 -3.55 -4.24 -30.76
CA TYR A 1 -2.58 -5.00 -29.96
C TYR A 1 -1.18 -4.97 -30.60
N GLU A 2 -1.01 -5.49 -31.84
CA GLU A 2 0.31 -5.57 -32.52
C GLU A 2 1.07 -4.24 -32.64
N GLU A 3 0.38 -3.16 -33.02
CA GLU A 3 0.98 -1.83 -33.12
C GLU A 3 1.58 -1.35 -31.78
N MET A 4 0.87 -1.59 -30.67
CA MET A 4 1.35 -1.19 -29.34
C MET A 4 2.60 -1.99 -28.95
N TRP A 5 2.69 -3.25 -29.38
CA TRP A 5 3.87 -4.07 -29.15
C TRP A 5 5.10 -3.57 -29.91
N GLN A 6 4.91 -3.11 -31.15
CA GLN A 6 5.99 -2.48 -31.91
C GLN A 6 6.44 -1.18 -31.24
N GLN A 7 5.49 -0.38 -30.74
CA GLN A 7 5.78 0.88 -30.06
C GLN A 7 6.58 0.71 -28.76
N LEU A 8 6.52 -0.43 -28.08
CA LEU A 8 7.35 -0.71 -26.90
C LEU A 8 8.87 -0.73 -27.20
N GLN A 9 9.23 -0.96 -28.46
CA GLN A 9 10.61 -0.99 -28.94
C GLN A 9 11.02 0.30 -29.68
N ASP A 10 10.14 1.30 -29.73
CA ASP A 10 10.40 2.57 -30.42
C ASP A 10 11.52 3.37 -29.74
N PRO A 11 12.48 3.97 -30.46
CA PRO A 11 13.54 4.76 -29.82
C PRO A 11 13.04 5.97 -29.01
N LEU A 12 11.82 6.45 -29.28
CA LEU A 12 11.23 7.59 -28.59
C LEU A 12 10.55 7.15 -27.28
N ILE A 13 11.10 7.62 -26.16
CA ILE A 13 10.56 7.42 -24.81
C ILE A 13 9.05 7.72 -24.72
N PRO A 14 8.52 8.82 -25.29
CA PRO A 14 7.09 9.10 -25.24
C PRO A 14 6.23 8.03 -25.92
N VAL A 15 6.72 7.45 -27.01
CA VAL A 15 6.00 6.40 -27.77
C VAL A 15 5.94 5.11 -26.96
N ARG A 16 7.09 4.69 -26.40
CA ARG A 16 7.17 3.51 -25.52
C ARG A 16 6.30 3.64 -24.28
N GLY A 17 6.34 4.78 -23.59
CA GLY A 17 5.50 5.03 -22.42
C GLY A 17 4.00 5.03 -22.76
N HIS A 18 3.63 5.63 -23.90
CA HIS A 18 2.25 5.57 -24.39
C HIS A 18 1.79 4.14 -24.71
N ALA A 19 2.68 3.29 -25.22
CA ALA A 19 2.38 1.88 -25.46
C ALA A 19 2.02 1.15 -24.17
N PHE A 20 2.78 1.34 -23.08
CA PHE A 20 2.43 0.78 -21.76
C PHE A 20 1.06 1.27 -21.26
N ILE A 21 0.75 2.56 -21.41
CA ILE A 21 -0.56 3.12 -21.04
C ILE A 21 -1.69 2.47 -21.84
N SER A 22 -1.46 2.25 -23.14
CA SER A 22 -2.45 1.65 -24.03
C SER A 22 -2.66 0.16 -23.72
N LEU A 23 -1.58 -0.58 -23.48
CA LEU A 23 -1.63 -1.98 -23.08
C LEU A 23 -2.31 -2.16 -21.72
N ARG A 24 -2.05 -1.27 -20.76
CA ARG A 24 -2.79 -1.25 -19.48
C ARG A 24 -4.29 -1.15 -19.70
N LYS A 25 -4.75 -0.21 -20.54
CA LYS A 25 -6.19 -0.05 -20.85
C LYS A 25 -6.78 -1.33 -21.45
N LEU A 26 -6.03 -2.02 -22.30
CA LEU A 26 -6.47 -3.31 -22.87
C LEU A 26 -6.56 -4.41 -21.81
N VAL A 27 -5.62 -4.46 -20.86
CA VAL A 27 -5.70 -5.37 -19.70
C VAL A 27 -6.94 -5.06 -18.85
N GLU A 28 -7.19 -3.79 -18.52
CA GLU A 28 -8.36 -3.33 -17.76
C GLU A 28 -9.68 -3.67 -18.48
N GLN A 29 -9.67 -3.63 -19.81
CA GLN A 29 -10.82 -4.01 -20.66
C GLN A 29 -10.93 -5.52 -20.90
N ARG A 30 -10.01 -6.32 -20.34
CA ARG A 30 -9.93 -7.78 -20.53
C ARG A 30 -9.86 -8.20 -22.00
N ASP A 31 -9.13 -7.44 -22.80
CA ASP A 31 -8.89 -7.77 -24.21
C ASP A 31 -8.24 -9.16 -24.36
N ALA A 32 -8.89 -10.03 -25.13
CA ALA A 32 -8.52 -11.45 -25.20
C ALA A 32 -7.11 -11.66 -25.78
N GLU A 33 -6.70 -10.86 -26.76
CA GLU A 33 -5.39 -10.95 -27.38
C GLU A 33 -4.28 -10.50 -26.42
N THR A 34 -4.52 -9.40 -25.70
CA THR A 34 -3.62 -8.91 -24.66
C THR A 34 -3.46 -9.93 -23.52
N LEU A 35 -4.57 -10.51 -23.06
CA LEU A 35 -4.56 -11.49 -21.98
C LEU A 35 -3.94 -12.84 -22.37
N LYS A 36 -4.00 -13.22 -23.65
CA LYS A 36 -3.31 -14.40 -24.19
C LYS A 36 -1.79 -14.26 -24.12
N ASN A 37 -1.27 -13.04 -24.17
CA ASN A 37 0.15 -12.72 -24.17
C ASN A 37 0.60 -12.04 -22.86
N ARG A 38 -0.16 -12.23 -21.76
CA ARG A 38 0.08 -11.57 -20.48
C ARG A 38 1.49 -11.79 -19.94
N ASP A 39 2.07 -12.97 -20.14
CA ASP A 39 3.38 -13.33 -19.58
C ASP A 39 4.49 -12.53 -20.25
N VAL A 40 4.38 -12.31 -21.57
CA VAL A 40 5.32 -11.47 -22.32
C VAL A 40 5.18 -10.00 -21.89
N LEU A 41 3.95 -9.53 -21.67
CA LEU A 41 3.72 -8.17 -21.16
C LEU A 41 4.27 -8.01 -19.74
N LEU A 42 4.12 -9.03 -18.89
CA LEU A 42 4.67 -9.08 -17.54
C LEU A 42 6.19 -8.94 -17.59
N GLU A 43 6.89 -9.79 -18.34
CA GLU A 43 8.34 -9.72 -18.54
C GLU A 43 8.79 -8.36 -19.05
N THR A 44 8.04 -7.77 -19.99
CA THR A 44 8.35 -6.45 -20.55
C THR A 44 8.19 -5.34 -19.52
N CYS A 45 7.17 -5.41 -18.66
CA CYS A 45 7.03 -4.49 -17.54
C CYS A 45 8.18 -4.65 -16.54
N HIS A 46 8.58 -5.88 -16.20
CA HIS A 46 9.71 -6.15 -15.30
C HIS A 46 11.05 -5.62 -15.83
N ALA A 47 11.26 -5.64 -17.15
CA ALA A 47 12.40 -4.98 -17.77
C ALA A 47 12.29 -3.45 -17.66
N ALA A 48 11.12 -2.89 -17.98
CA ALA A 48 10.90 -1.45 -18.03
C ALA A 48 10.95 -0.76 -16.66
N ILE A 49 10.58 -1.43 -15.57
CA ILE A 49 10.71 -0.87 -14.21
C ILE A 49 12.17 -0.68 -13.75
N GLN A 50 13.12 -1.32 -14.44
CA GLN A 50 14.56 -1.18 -14.18
C GLN A 50 15.20 -0.07 -15.02
N GLU A 51 14.45 0.52 -15.95
CA GLU A 51 14.95 1.62 -16.77
C GLU A 51 15.02 2.91 -15.97
N GLY A 52 15.99 3.77 -16.30
CA GLY A 52 16.20 5.03 -15.58
C GLY A 52 15.17 6.12 -15.90
N ASP A 53 14.37 5.97 -16.97
CA ASP A 53 13.42 6.99 -17.39
C ASP A 53 12.07 6.86 -16.65
N SER A 54 11.70 7.93 -15.94
CA SER A 54 10.47 7.98 -15.15
C SER A 54 9.18 7.81 -15.94
N TYR A 55 9.13 8.29 -17.18
CA TYR A 55 7.94 8.11 -18.00
C TYR A 55 7.74 6.63 -18.34
N ILE A 56 8.84 5.90 -18.59
CA ILE A 56 8.82 4.46 -18.83
C ILE A 56 8.45 3.69 -17.56
N TYR A 57 9.23 3.81 -16.48
CA TYR A 57 8.99 2.96 -15.30
C TYR A 57 7.65 3.29 -14.62
N LEU A 58 7.17 4.54 -14.61
CA LEU A 58 5.86 4.87 -14.05
C LEU A 58 4.72 4.31 -14.89
N SER A 59 4.87 4.25 -16.21
CA SER A 59 3.88 3.64 -17.10
C SER A 59 3.88 2.11 -16.97
N ALA A 60 5.07 1.51 -16.83
CA ALA A 60 5.24 0.08 -16.57
C ALA A 60 4.66 -0.34 -15.21
N ILE A 61 4.90 0.41 -14.14
CA ILE A 61 4.28 0.18 -12.81
C ILE A 61 2.75 0.12 -12.93
N GLN A 62 2.15 1.04 -13.70
CA GLN A 62 0.70 1.08 -13.89
C GLN A 62 0.19 -0.12 -14.69
N ALA A 63 0.90 -0.52 -15.75
CA ALA A 63 0.56 -1.72 -16.52
C ALA A 63 0.71 -3.01 -15.69
N LEU A 64 1.78 -3.11 -14.90
CA LEU A 64 2.05 -4.24 -14.02
C LEU A 64 1.02 -4.37 -12.89
N ALA A 65 0.60 -3.24 -12.30
CA ALA A 65 -0.48 -3.23 -11.32
C ALA A 65 -1.81 -3.74 -11.92
N ALA A 66 -2.16 -3.33 -13.15
CA ALA A 66 -3.35 -3.83 -13.83
C ALA A 66 -3.28 -5.33 -14.13
N LEU A 67 -2.10 -5.84 -14.51
CA LEU A 67 -1.87 -7.28 -14.66
C LEU A 67 -2.03 -8.03 -13.33
N ALA A 68 -1.54 -7.44 -12.24
CA ALA A 68 -1.67 -8.00 -10.90
C ALA A 68 -3.11 -7.97 -10.39
N ASP A 69 -3.91 -6.98 -10.77
CA ASP A 69 -5.34 -6.96 -10.44
C ASP A 69 -6.13 -8.03 -11.23
N GLU A 70 -5.74 -8.30 -12.48
CA GLU A 70 -6.44 -9.32 -13.30
C GLU A 70 -5.99 -10.76 -12.99
N ASN A 71 -4.74 -10.98 -12.60
CA ASN A 71 -4.21 -12.31 -12.26
C ASN A 71 -3.43 -12.30 -10.94
N THR A 72 -4.11 -11.88 -9.87
CA THR A 72 -3.49 -11.62 -8.57
C THR A 72 -2.71 -12.80 -8.02
N ASP A 73 -3.26 -14.01 -8.09
CA ASP A 73 -2.59 -15.21 -7.55
C ASP A 73 -1.24 -15.49 -8.22
N ALA A 74 -1.15 -15.31 -9.54
CA ALA A 74 0.10 -15.57 -10.25
C ALA A 74 1.10 -14.42 -10.07
N VAL A 75 0.64 -13.18 -10.25
CA VAL A 75 1.54 -12.02 -10.38
C VAL A 75 2.02 -11.53 -9.02
N LEU A 76 1.16 -11.51 -8.00
CA LEU A 76 1.50 -10.94 -6.70
C LEU A 76 2.65 -11.69 -6.01
N HIS A 77 2.70 -13.02 -6.16
CA HIS A 77 3.79 -13.84 -5.66
C HIS A 77 5.13 -13.53 -6.32
N VAL A 78 5.14 -13.33 -7.65
CA VAL A 78 6.35 -12.98 -8.40
C VAL A 78 6.86 -11.61 -7.97
N VAL A 79 5.99 -10.60 -8.01
CA VAL A 79 6.34 -9.21 -7.64
C VAL A 79 6.84 -9.12 -6.19
N ALA A 80 6.20 -9.83 -5.24
CA ALA A 80 6.63 -9.84 -3.84
C ALA A 80 8.02 -10.47 -3.64
N ASN A 81 8.30 -11.59 -4.33
CA ASN A 81 9.62 -12.24 -4.24
C ASN A 81 10.72 -11.40 -4.88
N GLU A 82 10.43 -10.74 -6.00
CA GLU A 82 11.38 -9.87 -6.67
C GLU A 82 11.68 -8.59 -5.88
N MET A 83 10.67 -7.97 -5.24
CA MET A 83 10.85 -6.77 -4.42
C MET A 83 11.93 -6.96 -3.33
N VAL A 84 12.01 -8.15 -2.75
CA VAL A 84 12.98 -8.48 -1.68
C VAL A 84 14.28 -9.09 -2.21
N SER A 85 14.41 -9.25 -3.53
CA SER A 85 15.61 -9.81 -4.15
C SER A 85 16.73 -8.77 -4.23
N GLU A 86 17.86 -9.05 -3.59
CA GLU A 86 19.08 -8.23 -3.67
C GLU A 86 19.71 -8.21 -5.07
N LYS A 87 19.19 -9.03 -6.01
CA LYS A 87 19.64 -9.02 -7.41
C LYS A 87 19.11 -7.82 -8.20
N LEU A 88 18.01 -7.24 -7.77
CA LEU A 88 17.43 -6.06 -8.41
C LEU A 88 18.03 -4.78 -7.84
N SER A 89 18.06 -3.73 -8.66
CA SER A 89 18.45 -2.40 -8.18
C SER A 89 17.48 -1.89 -7.10
N ILE A 90 17.95 -0.95 -6.28
CA ILE A 90 17.11 -0.32 -5.25
C ILE A 90 15.87 0.31 -5.91
N GLU A 91 16.04 1.02 -7.02
CA GLU A 91 14.96 1.66 -7.77
C GLU A 91 13.90 0.66 -8.24
N ALA A 92 14.34 -0.48 -8.79
CA ALA A 92 13.42 -1.52 -9.25
C ALA A 92 12.62 -2.13 -8.10
N ARG A 93 13.27 -2.36 -6.96
CA ARG A 93 12.62 -2.87 -5.73
C ARG A 93 11.60 -1.87 -5.18
N LEU A 94 11.90 -0.58 -5.23
CA LEU A 94 10.95 0.48 -4.86
C LEU A 94 9.75 0.53 -5.82
N ASN A 95 10.01 0.41 -7.13
CA ASN A 95 8.97 0.36 -8.16
C ASN A 95 8.03 -0.84 -7.97
N LEU A 96 8.57 -2.03 -7.66
CA LEU A 96 7.78 -3.22 -7.32
C LEU A 96 6.98 -3.03 -6.02
N GLY A 97 7.55 -2.34 -5.02
CA GLY A 97 6.82 -1.97 -3.82
C GLY A 97 5.57 -1.13 -4.12
N GLU A 98 5.67 -0.16 -5.03
CA GLU A 98 4.53 0.66 -5.48
C GLU A 98 3.50 -0.17 -6.26
N VAL A 99 3.94 -1.13 -7.08
CA VAL A 99 3.03 -2.09 -7.74
C VAL A 99 2.22 -2.85 -6.70
N LEU A 100 2.89 -3.49 -5.72
CA LEU A 100 2.22 -4.24 -4.66
C LEU A 100 1.22 -3.36 -3.90
N LEU A 101 1.64 -2.14 -3.56
CA LEU A 101 0.81 -1.20 -2.83
C LEU A 101 -0.47 -0.86 -3.59
N ARG A 102 -0.36 -0.58 -4.89
CA ARG A 102 -1.50 -0.30 -5.79
C ARG A 102 -2.46 -1.48 -5.86
N THR A 103 -1.94 -2.67 -6.14
CA THR A 103 -2.75 -3.89 -6.18
C THR A 103 -3.45 -4.11 -4.85
N CYS A 104 -2.77 -3.91 -3.72
CA CYS A 104 -3.37 -4.00 -2.39
C CYS A 104 -4.51 -3.00 -2.16
N ARG A 105 -4.48 -1.82 -2.79
CA ARG A 105 -5.60 -0.86 -2.70
C ARG A 105 -6.86 -1.38 -3.40
N ASN A 106 -6.69 -2.24 -4.41
CA ASN A 106 -7.77 -2.78 -5.23
C ASN A 106 -8.32 -4.12 -4.73
N LEU A 107 -7.60 -4.84 -3.85
CA LEU A 107 -8.03 -6.14 -3.32
C LEU A 107 -9.35 -6.12 -2.55
N GLY A 108 -9.71 -4.99 -1.91
CA GLY A 108 -10.93 -4.90 -1.10
C GLY A 108 -11.07 -6.03 -0.07
N GLU A 109 -12.17 -6.78 -0.14
CA GLU A 109 -12.43 -7.92 0.76
C GLU A 109 -11.49 -9.13 0.55
N MET A 110 -10.75 -9.18 -0.56
CA MET A 110 -9.77 -10.24 -0.84
C MET A 110 -8.42 -10.00 -0.19
N ALA A 111 -8.17 -8.81 0.39
CA ALA A 111 -6.90 -8.48 1.04
C ALA A 111 -6.42 -9.52 2.09
N PRO A 112 -7.30 -10.12 2.93
CA PRO A 112 -6.89 -11.13 3.89
C PRO A 112 -6.22 -12.37 3.27
N LYS A 113 -6.59 -12.76 2.04
CA LYS A 113 -6.01 -13.92 1.33
C LYS A 113 -4.50 -13.76 1.11
N TYR A 114 -4.08 -12.54 0.78
CA TYR A 114 -2.69 -12.22 0.43
C TYR A 114 -1.88 -11.65 1.59
N ARG A 115 -2.51 -11.46 2.76
CA ARG A 115 -1.93 -10.83 3.94
C ARG A 115 -0.56 -11.38 4.29
N ASN A 116 -0.44 -12.71 4.44
CA ASN A 116 0.80 -13.31 4.92
C ASN A 116 1.96 -13.11 3.92
N LEU A 117 1.69 -13.24 2.62
CA LEU A 117 2.67 -12.98 1.57
C LEU A 117 3.21 -11.55 1.66
N LEU A 118 2.30 -10.58 1.70
CA LEU A 118 2.64 -9.16 1.63
C LEU A 118 3.28 -8.64 2.91
N VAL A 119 2.74 -9.04 4.07
CA VAL A 119 3.31 -8.68 5.37
C VAL A 119 4.72 -9.24 5.52
N ASN A 120 4.96 -10.49 5.10
CA ASN A 120 6.30 -11.08 5.11
C ASN A 120 7.25 -10.34 4.15
N CYS A 121 6.80 -10.03 2.94
CA CYS A 121 7.55 -9.23 1.97
C CYS A 121 7.98 -7.88 2.56
N PHE A 122 7.04 -7.13 3.15
CA PHE A 122 7.33 -5.82 3.73
C PHE A 122 8.16 -5.92 5.01
N PHE A 123 7.99 -6.95 5.84
CA PHE A 123 8.89 -7.19 6.96
C PHE A 123 10.32 -7.48 6.51
N CYS A 124 10.53 -8.24 5.44
CA CYS A 124 11.85 -8.42 4.85
C CYS A 124 12.43 -7.09 4.39
N ALA A 125 11.64 -6.26 3.68
CA ALA A 125 12.06 -4.94 3.24
C ALA A 125 12.44 -4.00 4.40
N THR A 126 11.72 -4.04 5.54
CA THR A 126 12.07 -3.24 6.73
C THR A 126 13.41 -3.61 7.39
N LYS A 127 14.04 -4.70 6.96
CA LYS A 127 15.33 -5.18 7.47
C LYS A 127 16.46 -5.02 6.45
N ASP A 128 16.17 -4.39 5.32
CA ASP A 128 17.12 -4.22 4.23
C ASP A 128 18.36 -3.40 4.66
N PRO A 129 19.57 -3.70 4.16
CA PRO A 129 20.73 -2.85 4.38
C PRO A 129 20.51 -1.41 3.90
N ASP A 130 19.77 -1.22 2.80
CA ASP A 130 19.50 0.10 2.25
C ASP A 130 18.33 0.80 2.99
N PRO A 131 18.53 2.02 3.51
CA PRO A 131 17.51 2.72 4.26
C PRO A 131 16.31 3.19 3.43
N ILE A 132 16.47 3.40 2.13
CA ILE A 132 15.35 3.78 1.26
C ILE A 132 14.41 2.59 1.12
N VAL A 133 14.96 1.38 0.98
CA VAL A 133 14.16 0.14 0.96
C VAL A 133 13.49 -0.10 2.30
N ARG A 134 14.18 0.11 3.44
CA ARG A 134 13.55 0.02 4.77
C ARG A 134 12.39 0.98 4.95
N ALA A 135 12.56 2.24 4.54
CA ALA A 135 11.53 3.26 4.59
C ALA A 135 10.31 2.90 3.71
N SER A 136 10.56 2.37 2.52
CA SER A 136 9.51 1.87 1.62
C SER A 136 8.76 0.68 2.23
N GLY A 137 9.48 -0.30 2.79
CA GLY A 137 8.90 -1.44 3.50
C GLY A 137 8.00 -1.01 4.66
N ALA A 138 8.44 -0.05 5.48
CA ALA A 138 7.64 0.48 6.58
C ALA A 138 6.36 1.16 6.08
N SER A 139 6.47 2.00 5.07
CA SER A 139 5.33 2.73 4.48
C SER A 139 4.29 1.76 3.89
N ASN A 140 4.75 0.78 3.12
CA ASN A 140 3.90 -0.25 2.52
C ASN A 140 3.23 -1.13 3.58
N LEU A 141 3.93 -1.45 4.67
CA LEU A 141 3.38 -2.20 5.80
C LEU A 141 2.22 -1.44 6.46
N GLY A 142 2.39 -0.14 6.72
CA GLY A 142 1.35 0.71 7.29
C GLY A 142 0.11 0.82 6.40
N ASP A 143 0.32 1.09 5.10
CA ASP A 143 -0.76 1.21 4.12
C ASP A 143 -1.51 -0.10 3.85
N LEU A 144 -0.83 -1.25 3.92
CA LEU A 144 -1.47 -2.57 3.82
C LEU A 144 -2.30 -2.84 5.07
N CYS A 145 -1.71 -2.66 6.26
CA CYS A 145 -2.37 -2.98 7.52
C CYS A 145 -3.63 -2.13 7.74
N GLY A 146 -3.61 -0.88 7.27
CA GLY A 146 -4.79 -0.02 7.18
C GLY A 146 -5.93 -0.54 6.28
N LYS A 147 -5.74 -1.61 5.50
CA LYS A 147 -6.79 -2.21 4.65
C LYS A 147 -7.24 -3.60 5.09
N LEU A 148 -6.56 -4.21 6.06
CA LEU A 148 -6.82 -5.59 6.47
C LEU A 148 -8.08 -5.79 7.33
N GLY A 149 -8.68 -4.71 7.82
CA GLY A 149 -9.84 -4.76 8.72
C GLY A 149 -9.60 -5.68 9.91
N TYR A 150 -10.55 -6.57 10.19
CA TYR A 150 -10.45 -7.52 11.30
C TYR A 150 -9.36 -8.57 11.14
N SER A 151 -8.90 -8.84 9.92
CA SER A 151 -7.78 -9.78 9.71
C SER A 151 -6.45 -9.22 10.22
N PHE A 152 -6.38 -7.92 10.57
CA PHE A 152 -5.20 -7.34 11.19
C PHE A 152 -4.95 -7.86 12.61
N THR A 153 -6.00 -8.26 13.36
CA THR A 153 -5.89 -8.64 14.79
C THR A 153 -4.79 -9.67 15.04
N SER A 154 -4.68 -10.69 14.20
CA SER A 154 -3.75 -11.81 14.43
C SER A 154 -2.28 -11.48 14.11
N ILE A 155 -1.98 -10.31 13.56
CA ILE A 155 -0.60 -9.87 13.23
C ILE A 155 -0.28 -8.49 13.85
N ALA A 156 -1.21 -7.96 14.64
CA ALA A 156 -1.15 -6.58 15.09
C ALA A 156 0.05 -6.33 15.99
N GLN A 157 0.37 -7.26 16.88
CA GLN A 157 1.49 -7.14 17.80
C GLN A 157 2.82 -7.11 17.05
N GLU A 158 3.01 -7.99 16.07
CA GLU A 158 4.22 -8.06 15.25
C GLU A 158 4.42 -6.78 14.45
N VAL A 159 3.36 -6.29 13.80
CA VAL A 159 3.41 -5.06 13.00
C VAL A 159 3.68 -3.84 13.87
N LEU A 160 2.95 -3.67 14.98
CA LEU A 160 3.14 -2.53 15.87
C LEU A 160 4.52 -2.55 16.53
N THR A 161 5.02 -3.72 16.92
CA THR A 161 6.38 -3.87 17.47
C THR A 161 7.45 -3.48 16.45
N CYS A 162 7.30 -3.94 15.20
CA CYS A 162 8.20 -3.56 14.11
C CYS A 162 8.20 -2.05 13.89
N LEU A 163 7.03 -1.43 13.70
CA LEU A 163 6.94 0.02 13.48
C LEU A 163 7.49 0.82 14.67
N ARG A 164 7.20 0.39 15.91
CA ARG A 164 7.78 1.00 17.13
C ARG A 164 9.29 0.91 17.17
N SER A 165 9.86 -0.23 16.81
CA SER A 165 11.31 -0.40 16.73
C SER A 165 11.89 0.55 15.70
N LEU A 166 11.34 0.59 14.48
CA LEU A 166 11.82 1.48 13.43
C LEU A 166 11.76 2.96 13.84
N MET A 167 10.64 3.41 14.43
CA MET A 167 10.50 4.79 14.92
C MET A 167 11.54 5.17 15.98
N LYS A 168 11.89 4.23 16.88
CA LYS A 168 12.73 4.52 18.05
C LYS A 168 14.22 4.27 17.80
N THR A 169 14.56 3.29 16.98
CA THR A 169 15.92 2.72 16.95
C THR A 169 16.56 2.64 15.57
N ASP A 170 15.83 2.82 14.46
CA ASP A 170 16.50 2.82 13.14
C ASP A 170 17.52 3.97 13.10
N PRO A 171 18.75 3.76 12.61
CA PRO A 171 19.76 4.82 12.55
C PRO A 171 19.34 5.99 11.65
N GLU A 172 18.55 5.73 10.60
CA GLU A 172 18.23 6.72 9.58
C GLU A 172 16.95 7.50 9.88
N ASN A 173 17.05 8.83 9.83
CA ASN A 173 15.90 9.72 10.04
C ASN A 173 14.77 9.44 9.03
N SER A 174 15.10 9.15 7.78
CA SER A 174 14.13 8.83 6.72
C SER A 174 13.29 7.60 7.08
N VAL A 175 13.90 6.57 7.65
CA VAL A 175 13.21 5.35 8.08
C VAL A 175 12.36 5.61 9.31
N ARG A 176 12.88 6.35 10.30
CA ARG A 176 12.09 6.77 11.48
C ARG A 176 10.84 7.53 11.06
N ARG A 177 10.98 8.51 10.17
CA ARG A 177 9.86 9.28 9.57
C ARG A 177 8.85 8.39 8.85
N ALA A 178 9.33 7.46 8.02
CA ALA A 178 8.49 6.51 7.31
C ALA A 178 7.68 5.62 8.26
N ALA A 179 8.27 5.17 9.36
CA ALA A 179 7.56 4.38 10.36
C ALA A 179 6.47 5.18 11.10
N VAL A 180 6.68 6.48 11.36
CA VAL A 180 5.65 7.36 11.92
C VAL A 180 4.49 7.56 10.93
N LEU A 181 4.81 7.79 9.66
CA LEU A 181 3.79 7.85 8.60
C LEU A 181 3.04 6.53 8.44
N ALA A 182 3.72 5.40 8.53
CA ALA A 182 3.10 4.08 8.47
C ALA A 182 2.08 3.87 9.59
N VAL A 183 2.39 4.32 10.81
CA VAL A 183 1.43 4.36 11.93
C VAL A 183 0.24 5.24 11.60
N ALA A 184 0.45 6.44 11.05
CA ALA A 184 -0.64 7.33 10.66
C ALA A 184 -1.54 6.71 9.59
N SER A 185 -0.96 6.10 8.56
CA SER A 185 -1.67 5.37 7.49
C SER A 185 -2.48 4.19 8.04
N LEU A 186 -1.90 3.41 8.95
CA LEU A 186 -2.58 2.29 9.59
C LEU A 186 -3.80 2.77 10.38
N VAL A 187 -3.62 3.79 11.22
CA VAL A 187 -4.71 4.38 12.03
C VAL A 187 -5.82 4.91 11.12
N LYS A 188 -5.44 5.67 10.08
CA LYS A 188 -6.38 6.23 9.11
C LYS A 188 -7.17 5.15 8.37
N GLY A 189 -6.49 4.11 7.88
CA GLY A 189 -7.12 3.03 7.13
C GLY A 189 -8.05 2.19 7.98
N MET A 190 -7.68 1.89 9.22
CA MET A 190 -8.54 1.12 10.13
C MET A 190 -9.73 1.91 10.64
N GLY A 191 -9.59 3.21 10.85
CA GLY A 191 -10.65 4.04 11.41
C GLY A 191 -11.20 3.45 12.72
N SER A 192 -12.51 3.46 12.90
CA SER A 192 -13.15 2.96 14.13
C SER A 192 -12.92 1.48 14.41
N LYS A 193 -12.49 0.68 13.41
CA LYS A 193 -12.16 -0.75 13.61
C LYS A 193 -10.99 -0.94 14.58
N LEU A 194 -10.12 0.07 14.76
CA LEU A 194 -9.02 0.01 15.73
C LEU A 194 -9.48 -0.37 17.14
N PHE A 195 -10.65 0.13 17.57
CA PHE A 195 -11.20 -0.14 18.90
C PHE A 195 -11.63 -1.59 19.10
N ALA A 196 -11.91 -2.31 18.01
CA ALA A 196 -12.18 -3.74 18.06
C ALA A 196 -10.90 -4.58 17.87
N VAL A 197 -9.95 -4.08 17.08
CA VAL A 197 -8.81 -4.87 16.59
C VAL A 197 -7.58 -4.75 17.49
N ILE A 198 -7.31 -3.56 18.04
CA ILE A 198 -6.15 -3.29 18.91
C ILE A 198 -6.47 -2.42 20.14
N PRO A 199 -7.56 -2.66 20.91
CA PRO A 199 -7.99 -1.78 21.99
C PRO A 199 -6.91 -1.50 23.04
N GLU A 200 -6.12 -2.52 23.39
CA GLU A 200 -5.08 -2.44 24.42
C GLU A 200 -3.88 -1.59 23.98
N GLU A 201 -3.62 -1.52 22.66
CA GLU A 201 -2.47 -0.83 22.10
C GLU A 201 -2.73 0.66 21.83
N LEU A 202 -3.99 1.08 21.71
CA LEU A 202 -4.34 2.45 21.34
C LEU A 202 -3.76 3.50 22.29
N ARG A 203 -3.85 3.24 23.60
CA ARG A 203 -3.30 4.15 24.61
C ARG A 203 -1.78 4.20 24.54
N ALA A 204 -1.13 3.06 24.35
CA ALA A 204 0.32 2.97 24.23
C ALA A 204 0.80 3.74 22.98
N LEU A 205 0.17 3.50 21.83
CA LEU A 205 0.47 4.16 20.57
C LEU A 205 0.32 5.68 20.67
N HIS A 206 -0.78 6.16 21.24
CA HIS A 206 -0.99 7.60 21.46
C HIS A 206 0.10 8.23 22.35
N ARG A 207 0.49 7.55 23.43
CA ARG A 207 1.55 8.03 24.33
C ARG A 207 2.89 8.11 23.62
N GLU A 208 3.23 7.09 22.83
CA GLU A 208 4.48 7.05 22.06
C GLU A 208 4.55 8.19 21.04
N LEU A 209 3.46 8.43 20.30
CA LEU A 209 3.39 9.56 19.36
C LEU A 209 3.54 10.92 20.08
N LYS A 210 2.89 11.09 21.25
CA LYS A 210 3.06 12.32 22.06
C LYS A 210 4.48 12.50 22.57
N GLN A 211 5.13 11.41 23.00
CA GLN A 211 6.52 11.45 23.41
C GLN A 211 7.41 11.86 22.24
N LEU A 212 7.22 11.26 21.06
CA LEU A 212 7.95 11.61 19.86
C LEU A 212 7.76 13.09 19.49
N TYR A 213 6.52 13.58 19.44
CA TYR A 213 6.21 14.98 19.16
C TYR A 213 6.95 15.96 20.10
N GLY A 214 6.96 15.67 21.41
CA GLY A 214 7.54 16.56 22.41
C GLY A 214 9.06 16.56 22.50
N HIS A 215 9.73 15.49 22.05
CA HIS A 215 11.17 15.29 22.31
C HIS A 215 12.02 15.14 21.04
N THR A 216 11.41 14.92 19.87
CA THR A 216 12.17 14.80 18.63
C THR A 216 12.78 16.15 18.24
N SER A 217 14.05 16.13 17.83
CA SER A 217 14.73 17.27 17.18
C SER A 217 14.42 17.36 15.68
N ASP A 218 13.75 16.36 15.11
CA ASP A 218 13.40 16.30 13.70
C ASP A 218 12.00 16.89 13.47
N ASP A 219 11.95 18.10 12.90
CA ASP A 219 10.70 18.83 12.68
C ASP A 219 9.74 18.09 11.73
N ILE A 220 10.27 17.31 10.78
CA ILE A 220 9.43 16.50 9.88
C ILE A 220 8.79 15.36 10.68
N ALA A 221 9.56 14.66 11.50
CA ALA A 221 9.02 13.63 12.38
C ALA A 221 8.03 14.21 13.39
N ARG A 222 8.26 15.44 13.88
CA ARG A 222 7.33 16.15 14.77
C ARG A 222 5.99 16.40 14.07
N LEU A 223 6.01 16.92 12.84
CA LEU A 223 4.80 17.15 12.05
C LEU A 223 4.07 15.85 11.75
N GLN A 224 4.78 14.78 11.36
CA GLN A 224 4.18 13.48 11.10
C GLN A 224 3.56 12.87 12.36
N ALA A 225 4.21 13.02 13.52
CA ALA A 225 3.66 12.59 14.80
C ALA A 225 2.38 13.36 15.15
N GLN A 226 2.37 14.68 14.91
CA GLN A 226 1.18 15.50 15.08
C GLN A 226 0.01 15.01 14.22
N LEU A 227 0.24 14.78 12.92
CA LEU A 227 -0.79 14.25 12.01
C LEU A 227 -1.34 12.90 12.48
N ALA A 228 -0.47 12.00 12.95
CA ALA A 228 -0.87 10.70 13.50
C ALA A 228 -1.74 10.85 14.78
N ILE A 229 -1.38 11.79 15.67
CA ILE A 229 -2.15 12.09 16.89
C ILE A 229 -3.52 12.67 16.53
N GLU A 230 -3.57 13.62 15.59
CA GLU A 230 -4.81 14.23 15.12
C GLU A 230 -5.75 13.18 14.51
N GLU A 231 -5.20 12.25 13.73
CA GLU A 231 -5.96 11.16 13.13
C GLU A 231 -6.50 10.20 14.18
N LEU A 232 -5.69 9.82 15.18
CA LEU A 232 -6.16 8.99 16.27
C LEU A 232 -7.25 9.68 17.10
N ASN A 233 -7.12 10.98 17.34
CA ASN A 233 -8.15 11.80 18.00
C ASN A 233 -9.43 11.88 17.17
N ARG A 234 -9.33 12.04 15.84
CA ARG A 234 -10.47 12.04 14.92
C ARG A 234 -11.24 10.72 15.02
N VAL A 235 -10.52 9.60 14.86
CA VAL A 235 -11.08 8.26 14.94
C VAL A 235 -11.70 7.96 16.31
N THR A 236 -11.08 8.45 17.40
CA THR A 236 -11.64 8.34 18.75
C THR A 236 -12.95 9.11 18.91
N ARG A 237 -13.01 10.34 18.41
CA ARG A 237 -14.25 11.13 18.45
C ARG A 237 -15.36 10.46 17.65
N GLU A 238 -15.05 9.95 16.46
CA GLU A 238 -16.02 9.24 15.62
C GLU A 238 -16.57 7.99 16.30
N PHE A 239 -15.73 7.25 17.02
CA PHE A 239 -16.16 6.08 17.77
C PHE A 239 -17.05 6.42 18.98
N LEU A 240 -16.74 7.52 19.68
CA LEU A 240 -17.51 7.96 20.86
C LEU A 240 -18.80 8.72 20.51
N THR A 241 -18.92 9.24 19.29
CA THR A 241 -20.09 10.01 18.87
C THR A 241 -21.21 9.06 18.45
N PRO A 242 -22.43 9.18 19.01
CA PRO A 242 -23.56 8.37 18.60
C PRO A 242 -23.86 8.59 17.11
N GLN A 243 -23.93 7.52 16.32
CA GLN A 243 -24.42 7.64 14.95
C GLN A 243 -25.95 7.82 14.99
N PRO A 244 -26.52 8.83 14.31
CA PRO A 244 -27.96 8.99 14.25
C PRO A 244 -28.59 7.76 13.58
N THR A 245 -29.47 7.06 14.28
CA THR A 245 -30.30 6.01 13.71
C THR A 245 -31.30 6.66 12.74
N LEU A 246 -31.02 6.56 11.44
CA LEU A 246 -31.99 6.88 10.40
C LEU A 246 -33.04 5.77 10.33
N GLU A 247 -33.97 5.77 11.27
CA GLU A 247 -35.17 4.92 11.19
C GLU A 247 -36.12 5.52 10.15
N LYS A 248 -36.26 4.87 8.99
CA LYS A 248 -37.35 5.18 8.06
C LYS A 248 -38.66 4.70 8.69
N ALA A 249 -39.41 5.63 9.27
CA ALA A 249 -40.79 5.37 9.68
C ALA A 249 -41.67 5.19 8.43
N VAL A 250 -41.90 3.95 8.01
CA VAL A 250 -42.88 3.63 6.97
C VAL A 250 -44.27 3.72 7.60
N ARG A 251 -45.01 4.80 7.32
CA ARG A 251 -46.45 4.88 7.61
C ARG A 251 -47.22 4.36 6.42
N VAL A 252 -47.95 3.26 6.60
CA VAL A 252 -48.99 2.83 5.65
C VAL A 252 -50.16 3.80 5.84
N LEU A 253 -50.56 4.47 4.76
CA LEU A 253 -51.76 5.29 4.75
C LEU A 253 -52.93 4.36 4.40
N ASP A 254 -53.83 4.14 5.34
CA ASP A 254 -55.08 3.43 5.08
C ASP A 254 -55.94 4.25 4.12
N PHE A 255 -56.37 3.63 3.02
CA PHE A 255 -57.28 4.24 2.06
C PHE A 255 -58.72 4.16 2.60
N PRO A 256 -59.47 5.28 2.63
CA PRO A 256 -60.88 5.25 3.05
C PRO A 256 -61.73 4.44 2.06
N HIS A 257 -62.56 3.56 2.62
CA HIS A 257 -63.54 2.72 1.92
C HIS A 257 -64.64 3.51 1.21
#